data_AF-F4CD99-F1
#
_entry.id   AF-F4CD99-F1
#
_cell.length_a   1.000
_cell.length_b   1.000
_cell.length_c   1.000
_cell.angle_alpha   90.00
_cell.angle_beta   90.00
_cell.angle_gamma   90.00
#
_symmetry.space_group_name_H-M   'P 1'
#
loop_
_entity.id
_entity.type
_entity.pdbx_description
1 polymer ?
#
loop_
_entity_poly.entity_id
_entity_poly.type
_entity_poly.pdbx_seq_one_letter_code
_entity_poly.pdbx_strand_id
1 'polypeptide(L)'
;MMILKRRDRYTLLLLLFCVGLGFSSFGQAKPFVLTTEALKRDVAYFNSIDSEAVVNFVSNSQSFEWLAKNIPLFECPDSAIQQIYNYRWWSFRKHLKETPHGFIFTEFIEPVKHEGKYGAISCALGHHIYEGRWLRNQEYIKQYIDFWLIKEPTFKPSKFHSFSSWLSDAVYNLYLVQQNKEQLVKWLPLLDKDYERWESERQLPSGLFWQYDVKDGMEESVSGGRRVQNRRPSINSYMFGNAQALSKMGKLFQIDSLVDKYNRKASILEKLVVDSLWGSEGNFFRTRHPDGQLAAREAIGFIPWYFNLPPDQVEFAKAWLQLTDTAGFQAPWGLTTAERREPTFRTRGTGHSCEWDGAIWPFATTQTLKGLANLLTNYRNRDGIDRKLFYEKLHQYARSHQKNGKPYIGEYQDEKTGYWLKGDNPRSTFYNHSGFCDLVINDLIGLKPGSTNHLSIKPLVPDTWDWFCLDNLVYHGRTLTVLWDKTGKKYGKGKGLILFVDGKRVASGKSLGELTAKIN
;
A
#
# COMPACT_ATOMS: atom_id res chain seq x y z
N MET A 1 -7.63 -37.95 -69.13
CA MET A 1 -7.78 -39.41 -69.10
C MET A 1 -6.65 -39.97 -68.27
N MET A 2 -6.98 -40.64 -67.17
CA MET A 2 -6.11 -41.08 -66.08
C MET A 2 -4.94 -41.95 -66.53
N ILE A 3 -3.73 -41.69 -66.04
CA ILE A 3 -2.80 -42.74 -65.60
C ILE A 3 -2.10 -42.25 -64.32
N LEU A 4 -2.27 -43.03 -63.26
CA LEU A 4 -1.71 -42.85 -61.93
C LEU A 4 -0.88 -44.11 -61.62
N LYS A 5 0.24 -43.90 -60.90
CA LYS A 5 1.06 -44.86 -60.12
C LYS A 5 2.27 -45.54 -60.79
N ARG A 6 3.46 -45.14 -60.31
CA ARG A 6 4.49 -45.98 -59.65
C ARG A 6 5.48 -45.03 -58.95
N ARG A 7 5.40 -44.85 -57.63
CA ARG A 7 6.08 -45.58 -56.52
C ARG A 7 7.59 -45.31 -56.39
N ASP A 8 7.90 -44.50 -55.37
CA ASP A 8 8.98 -44.56 -54.36
C ASP A 8 10.44 -44.76 -54.78
N ARG A 9 11.33 -43.83 -54.38
CA ARG A 9 12.29 -44.04 -53.26
C ARG A 9 13.37 -42.92 -53.11
N TYR A 10 13.41 -42.32 -51.91
CA TYR A 10 14.50 -41.59 -51.19
C TYR A 10 15.03 -40.28 -51.86
N THR A 11 15.24 -39.13 -51.21
CA THR A 11 15.87 -38.90 -49.90
C THR A 11 15.52 -37.50 -49.34
N LEU A 12 14.91 -37.49 -48.16
CA LEU A 12 15.18 -36.65 -46.97
C LEU A 12 16.03 -35.35 -47.16
N LEU A 13 15.42 -34.18 -46.92
CA LEU A 13 16.12 -33.04 -46.32
C LEU A 13 15.15 -32.25 -45.44
N LEU A 14 15.46 -32.29 -44.15
CA LEU A 14 14.75 -31.67 -43.03
C LEU A 14 14.76 -30.14 -43.15
N LEU A 15 13.60 -29.52 -42.93
CA LEU A 15 13.48 -28.15 -42.44
C LEU A 15 12.25 -28.06 -41.52
N LEU A 16 12.37 -28.72 -40.35
CA LEU A 16 11.54 -28.43 -39.18
C LEU A 16 12.25 -27.32 -38.40
N PHE A 17 11.90 -26.07 -38.71
CA PHE A 17 12.20 -24.93 -37.85
C PHE A 17 11.25 -24.99 -36.65
N CYS A 18 11.55 -25.89 -35.70
CA CYS A 18 10.93 -25.84 -34.38
C CYS A 18 11.45 -24.60 -33.67
N VAL A 19 10.64 -23.54 -33.66
CA VAL A 19 10.78 -22.43 -32.72
C VAL A 19 10.59 -23.01 -31.32
N GLY A 20 11.70 -23.37 -30.70
CA GLY A 20 11.78 -23.61 -29.26
C GLY A 20 11.56 -22.29 -28.54
N LEU A 21 10.31 -21.88 -28.37
CA LEU A 21 9.95 -20.97 -27.30
C LEU A 21 10.31 -21.69 -26.00
N GLY A 22 11.48 -21.35 -25.46
CA GLY A 22 11.84 -21.69 -24.10
C GLY A 22 10.81 -21.06 -23.16
N PHE A 23 9.73 -21.77 -22.90
CA PHE A 23 9.02 -21.61 -21.65
C PHE A 23 10.03 -22.00 -20.58
N SER A 24 10.70 -20.99 -20.00
CA SER A 24 11.28 -21.15 -18.68
C SER A 24 10.14 -21.63 -17.80
N SER A 25 10.11 -22.93 -17.50
CA SER A 25 9.29 -23.47 -16.44
C SER A 25 9.83 -22.82 -15.18
N PHE A 26 9.22 -21.70 -14.78
CA PHE A 26 9.32 -21.21 -13.42
C PHE A 26 8.67 -22.27 -12.56
N GLY A 27 9.43 -23.31 -12.22
CA GLY A 27 9.05 -24.29 -11.21
C GLY A 27 8.66 -23.48 -9.99
N GLN A 28 7.43 -23.69 -9.51
CA GLN A 28 6.91 -23.01 -8.34
C GLN A 28 7.90 -23.27 -7.21
N ALA A 29 8.68 -22.24 -6.84
CA ALA A 29 9.60 -22.33 -5.73
C ALA A 29 8.77 -22.71 -4.51
N LYS A 30 9.01 -23.91 -3.98
CA LYS A 30 8.34 -24.35 -2.76
C LYS A 30 8.78 -23.43 -1.62
N PRO A 31 7.87 -23.01 -0.72
CA PRO A 31 8.24 -22.31 0.50
C PRO A 31 9.38 -23.02 1.25
N PHE A 32 10.29 -22.26 1.87
CA PHE A 32 11.50 -22.80 2.46
C PHE A 32 11.32 -23.26 3.91
N VAL A 33 10.53 -22.52 4.70
CA VAL A 33 10.25 -22.76 6.11
C VAL A 33 8.77 -23.06 6.35
N LEU A 34 7.88 -22.24 5.79
CA LEU A 34 6.43 -22.38 6.01
C LEU A 34 5.82 -23.38 5.02
N THR A 35 4.61 -23.85 5.29
CA THR A 35 3.80 -24.62 4.34
C THR A 35 2.52 -23.86 4.02
N THR A 36 1.84 -24.25 2.94
CA THR A 36 0.56 -23.62 2.54
C THR A 36 -0.64 -24.16 3.33
N GLU A 37 -0.45 -25.03 4.32
CA GLU A 37 -1.56 -25.66 5.06
C GLU A 37 -2.39 -24.68 5.87
N ALA A 38 -1.74 -23.71 6.54
CA ALA A 38 -2.46 -22.66 7.27
C ALA A 38 -3.28 -21.79 6.30
N LEU A 39 -2.67 -21.36 5.19
CA LEU A 39 -3.36 -20.63 4.13
C LEU A 39 -4.54 -21.41 3.57
N LYS A 40 -4.38 -22.73 3.35
CA LYS A 40 -5.45 -23.60 2.83
C LYS A 40 -6.65 -23.64 3.76
N ARG A 41 -6.41 -23.79 5.07
CA ARG A 41 -7.48 -23.77 6.09
C ARG A 41 -8.19 -22.43 6.15
N ASP A 42 -7.43 -21.34 6.18
CA ASP A 42 -7.97 -19.98 6.24
C ASP A 42 -8.83 -19.68 4.99
N VAL A 43 -8.32 -19.99 3.80
CA VAL A 43 -9.06 -19.81 2.54
C VAL A 43 -10.32 -20.67 2.48
N ALA A 44 -10.27 -21.92 2.93
CA ALA A 44 -11.45 -22.78 3.00
C ALA A 44 -12.52 -22.16 3.91
N TYR A 45 -12.11 -21.60 5.07
CA TYR A 45 -13.01 -20.89 5.96
C TYR A 45 -13.58 -19.62 5.31
N PHE A 46 -12.75 -18.75 4.72
CA PHE A 46 -13.21 -17.52 4.07
C PHE A 46 -14.21 -17.80 2.94
N ASN A 47 -13.93 -18.80 2.10
CA ASN A 47 -14.84 -19.25 1.06
C ASN A 47 -16.17 -19.76 1.63
N SER A 48 -16.17 -20.41 2.79
CA SER A 48 -17.38 -20.97 3.41
C SER A 48 -18.35 -19.92 3.96
N ILE A 49 -17.85 -18.69 4.20
CA ILE A 49 -18.65 -17.60 4.78
C ILE A 49 -18.96 -16.48 3.77
N ASP A 50 -18.51 -16.62 2.52
CA ASP A 50 -18.77 -15.69 1.42
C ASP A 50 -19.69 -16.34 0.40
N SER A 51 -20.78 -15.64 0.03
CA SER A 51 -21.70 -16.10 -1.01
C SER A 51 -21.11 -15.99 -2.43
N GLU A 52 -19.98 -15.29 -2.58
CA GLU A 52 -19.31 -15.04 -3.86
C GLU A 52 -20.20 -14.30 -4.87
N ALA A 53 -20.94 -13.28 -4.40
CA ALA A 53 -21.90 -12.54 -5.22
C ALA A 53 -21.31 -11.92 -6.51
N VAL A 54 -20.02 -11.57 -6.49
CA VAL A 54 -19.28 -11.04 -7.65
C VAL A 54 -17.99 -11.82 -7.84
N VAL A 55 -17.78 -12.30 -9.07
CA VAL A 55 -16.57 -13.00 -9.50
C VAL A 55 -15.86 -12.16 -10.57
N ASN A 56 -14.63 -11.75 -10.29
CA ASN A 56 -13.73 -11.15 -11.28
C ASN A 56 -12.81 -12.23 -11.89
N PHE A 57 -11.49 -12.01 -11.96
CA PHE A 57 -10.59 -12.90 -12.71
C PHE A 57 -10.37 -14.28 -12.06
N VAL A 58 -10.31 -14.33 -10.74
CA VAL A 58 -10.13 -15.57 -9.96
C VAL A 58 -11.46 -15.89 -9.29
N SER A 59 -11.83 -17.14 -9.04
CA SER A 59 -12.98 -17.50 -8.19
C SER A 59 -12.54 -17.89 -6.77
N ASN A 60 -13.46 -18.06 -5.83
CA ASN A 60 -13.23 -18.60 -4.50
C ASN A 60 -12.70 -20.03 -4.62
N SER A 61 -13.24 -20.83 -5.54
CA SER A 61 -12.75 -22.18 -5.82
C SER A 61 -11.30 -22.22 -6.33
N GLN A 62 -10.82 -21.15 -6.96
CA GLN A 62 -9.43 -21.01 -7.43
C GLN A 62 -8.52 -20.21 -6.48
N SER A 63 -9.10 -19.60 -5.45
CA SER A 63 -8.41 -18.61 -4.61
C SER A 63 -7.19 -19.18 -3.90
N PHE A 64 -7.27 -20.41 -3.37
CA PHE A 64 -6.15 -21.04 -2.68
C PHE A 64 -4.94 -21.21 -3.60
N GLU A 65 -5.12 -21.81 -4.78
CA GLU A 65 -4.03 -22.05 -5.73
C GLU A 65 -3.43 -20.72 -6.21
N TRP A 66 -4.27 -19.73 -6.49
CA TRP A 66 -3.79 -18.41 -6.88
C TRP A 66 -2.97 -17.75 -5.75
N LEU A 67 -3.45 -17.79 -4.51
CA LEU A 67 -2.75 -17.22 -3.36
C LEU A 67 -1.42 -17.94 -3.10
N ALA A 68 -1.43 -19.28 -3.03
CA ALA A 68 -0.23 -20.10 -2.84
C ALA A 68 0.85 -19.84 -3.89
N LYS A 69 0.47 -19.45 -5.10
CA LYS A 69 1.39 -19.07 -6.18
C LYS A 69 1.89 -17.62 -6.06
N ASN A 70 1.08 -16.70 -5.54
CA ASN A 70 1.33 -15.26 -5.66
C ASN A 70 1.75 -14.56 -4.37
N ILE A 71 1.38 -15.03 -3.19
CA ILE A 71 1.61 -14.25 -1.96
C ILE A 71 2.81 -14.76 -1.14
N PRO A 72 3.50 -13.88 -0.40
CA PRO A 72 4.38 -14.30 0.68
C PRO A 72 3.57 -14.95 1.80
N LEU A 73 4.12 -15.98 2.44
CA LEU A 73 3.51 -16.66 3.57
C LEU A 73 3.96 -16.01 4.89
N PHE A 74 3.05 -15.91 5.86
CA PHE A 74 3.34 -15.29 7.14
C PHE A 74 2.78 -16.11 8.30
N GLU A 75 3.57 -16.25 9.36
CA GLU A 75 3.18 -16.90 10.62
C GLU A 75 3.71 -16.08 11.81
N CYS A 76 2.86 -15.86 12.82
CA CYS A 76 3.23 -15.15 14.06
C CYS A 76 2.35 -15.57 15.25
N PRO A 77 2.74 -15.25 16.51
CA PRO A 77 1.95 -15.60 17.69
C PRO A 77 0.67 -14.78 17.84
N ASP A 78 0.51 -13.69 17.08
CA ASP A 78 -0.70 -12.86 17.08
C ASP A 78 -1.72 -13.39 16.06
N SER A 79 -2.73 -14.12 16.55
CA SER A 79 -3.73 -14.75 15.70
C SER A 79 -4.57 -13.75 14.90
N ALA A 80 -4.80 -12.54 15.42
CA ALA A 80 -5.54 -11.51 14.71
C ALA A 80 -4.74 -11.02 13.49
N ILE A 81 -3.46 -10.69 13.68
CA ILE A 81 -2.60 -10.24 12.56
C ILE A 81 -2.44 -11.37 11.54
N GLN A 82 -2.20 -12.62 11.97
CA GLN A 82 -2.02 -13.74 11.06
C GLN A 82 -3.27 -14.02 10.21
N GLN A 83 -4.45 -14.10 10.85
CA GLN A 83 -5.70 -14.35 10.13
C GLN A 83 -5.99 -13.22 9.13
N ILE A 84 -5.83 -11.96 9.56
CA ILE A 84 -6.11 -10.82 8.70
C ILE A 84 -5.09 -10.67 7.57
N TYR A 85 -3.84 -11.08 7.76
CA TYR A 85 -2.87 -11.14 6.67
C TYR A 85 -3.35 -12.07 5.53
N ASN A 86 -3.83 -13.27 5.85
CA ASN A 86 -4.37 -14.19 4.85
C ASN A 86 -5.70 -13.68 4.26
N TYR A 87 -6.59 -13.16 5.11
CA TYR A 87 -7.88 -12.60 4.68
C TYR A 87 -7.70 -11.43 3.71
N ARG A 88 -6.76 -10.53 3.98
CA ARG A 88 -6.51 -9.34 3.15
C ARG A 88 -5.93 -9.66 1.79
N TRP A 89 -5.10 -10.69 1.69
CA TRP A 89 -4.69 -11.20 0.38
C TRP A 89 -5.85 -11.86 -0.37
N TRP A 90 -6.66 -12.65 0.32
CA TRP A 90 -7.84 -13.28 -0.26
C TRP A 90 -8.87 -12.25 -0.74
N SER A 91 -9.10 -11.17 0.02
CA SER A 91 -9.99 -10.07 -0.38
C SER A 91 -9.37 -9.24 -1.51
N PHE A 92 -8.09 -8.87 -1.45
CA PHE A 92 -7.40 -8.12 -2.51
C PHE A 92 -7.48 -8.81 -3.87
N ARG A 93 -7.32 -10.15 -3.89
CA ARG A 93 -7.52 -10.98 -5.10
C ARG A 93 -8.90 -10.78 -5.70
N LYS A 94 -9.95 -10.50 -4.92
CA LYS A 94 -11.30 -10.29 -5.47
C LYS A 94 -11.40 -9.12 -6.43
N HIS A 95 -10.51 -8.14 -6.28
CA HIS A 95 -10.48 -6.94 -7.09
C HIS A 95 -9.67 -7.08 -8.37
N LEU A 96 -8.90 -8.17 -8.52
CA LEU A 96 -8.18 -8.45 -9.75
C LEU A 96 -9.19 -8.75 -10.87
N LYS A 97 -9.28 -7.83 -11.83
CA LYS A 97 -10.23 -7.89 -12.94
C LYS A 97 -9.48 -7.82 -14.26
N GLU A 98 -9.76 -8.78 -15.13
CA GLU A 98 -9.28 -8.74 -16.51
C GLU A 98 -10.13 -7.78 -17.34
N THR A 99 -9.47 -6.97 -18.18
CA THR A 99 -10.14 -6.06 -19.11
C THR A 99 -9.52 -6.23 -20.51
N PRO A 100 -10.17 -5.72 -21.58
CA PRO A 100 -9.56 -5.66 -22.92
C PRO A 100 -8.24 -4.88 -22.99
N HIS A 101 -7.84 -4.19 -21.92
CA HIS A 101 -6.62 -3.40 -21.81
C HIS A 101 -5.69 -3.87 -20.68
N GLY A 102 -5.79 -5.14 -20.31
CA GLY A 102 -5.00 -5.76 -19.25
C GLY A 102 -5.72 -5.78 -17.90
N PHE A 103 -5.01 -6.25 -16.88
CA PHE A 103 -5.52 -6.38 -15.52
C PHE A 103 -5.63 -5.03 -14.81
N ILE A 104 -6.70 -4.87 -14.04
CA ILE A 104 -6.87 -3.78 -13.08
C ILE A 104 -7.21 -4.31 -11.69
N PHE A 105 -7.07 -3.45 -10.69
CA PHE A 105 -7.66 -3.64 -9.37
C PHE A 105 -8.81 -2.64 -9.18
N THR A 106 -10.03 -3.15 -8.96
CA THR A 106 -11.17 -2.30 -8.59
C THR A 106 -11.09 -1.87 -7.13
N GLU A 107 -11.82 -0.81 -6.77
CA GLU A 107 -11.92 -0.34 -5.38
C GLU A 107 -13.16 -0.94 -4.70
N PHE A 108 -14.33 -0.74 -5.32
CA PHE A 108 -15.57 -1.43 -4.98
C PHE A 108 -15.65 -2.76 -5.73
N ILE A 109 -16.21 -3.79 -5.09
CA ILE A 109 -16.48 -5.07 -5.75
C ILE A 109 -17.77 -5.02 -6.57
N GLU A 110 -18.78 -4.30 -6.07
CA GLU A 110 -20.00 -4.00 -6.80
C GLU A 110 -19.88 -2.68 -7.59
N PRO A 111 -20.59 -2.55 -8.73
CA PRO A 111 -20.58 -1.31 -9.49
C PRO A 111 -21.09 -0.10 -8.68
N VAL A 112 -20.38 1.02 -8.76
CA VAL A 112 -20.79 2.29 -8.15
C VAL A 112 -20.89 3.41 -9.18
N LYS A 113 -21.81 4.37 -8.97
CA LYS A 113 -22.13 5.40 -9.98
C LYS A 113 -20.96 6.29 -10.43
N HIS A 114 -19.94 6.45 -9.59
CA HIS A 114 -18.83 7.35 -9.86
C HIS A 114 -17.61 6.66 -10.52
N GLU A 115 -17.65 5.34 -10.69
CA GLU A 115 -16.57 4.57 -11.30
C GLU A 115 -16.31 4.96 -12.75
N GLY A 116 -15.08 4.74 -13.20
CA GLY A 116 -14.68 4.81 -14.60
C GLY A 116 -14.98 3.53 -15.35
N LYS A 117 -14.49 3.46 -16.60
CA LYS A 117 -14.61 2.22 -17.38
C LYS A 117 -14.01 1.04 -16.61
N TYR A 118 -14.71 -0.10 -16.72
CA TYR A 118 -14.36 -1.37 -16.08
C TYR A 118 -14.43 -1.38 -14.53
N GLY A 119 -14.95 -0.34 -13.89
CA GLY A 119 -14.97 -0.22 -12.42
C GLY A 119 -13.72 0.45 -11.83
N ALA A 120 -12.95 1.17 -12.66
CA ALA A 120 -11.71 1.81 -12.23
C ALA A 120 -11.99 3.09 -11.42
N ILE A 121 -11.36 3.22 -10.25
CA ILE A 121 -11.38 4.42 -9.38
C ILE A 121 -9.94 4.70 -8.93
N SER A 122 -9.50 5.95 -9.02
CA SER A 122 -8.10 6.32 -8.76
C SER A 122 -7.80 6.67 -7.30
N CYS A 123 -8.80 6.72 -6.42
CA CYS A 123 -8.66 7.19 -5.03
C CYS A 123 -7.61 6.40 -4.24
N ALA A 124 -7.74 5.07 -4.18
CA ALA A 124 -6.79 4.20 -3.50
C ALA A 124 -5.69 3.61 -4.41
N LEU A 125 -5.45 4.20 -5.60
CA LEU A 125 -4.45 3.67 -6.55
C LEU A 125 -3.06 3.47 -5.90
N GLY A 126 -2.61 4.44 -5.12
CA GLY A 126 -1.35 4.32 -4.39
C GLY A 126 -1.35 3.15 -3.40
N HIS A 127 -2.44 2.96 -2.64
CA HIS A 127 -2.59 1.81 -1.74
C HIS A 127 -2.55 0.48 -2.49
N HIS A 128 -3.24 0.37 -3.62
CA HIS A 128 -3.28 -0.86 -4.43
C HIS A 128 -1.88 -1.26 -4.92
N ILE A 129 -1.08 -0.29 -5.37
CA ILE A 129 0.28 -0.55 -5.85
C ILE A 129 1.20 -0.95 -4.67
N TYR A 130 1.08 -0.26 -3.52
CA TYR A 130 1.84 -0.59 -2.32
C TYR A 130 1.51 -1.97 -1.75
N GLU A 131 0.25 -2.39 -1.78
CA GLU A 131 -0.16 -3.74 -1.37
C GLU A 131 0.30 -4.76 -2.43
N GLY A 132 -0.03 -4.52 -3.69
CA GLY A 132 0.18 -5.47 -4.79
C GLY A 132 1.64 -5.67 -5.20
N ARG A 133 2.58 -4.78 -4.83
CA ARG A 133 4.01 -4.93 -5.15
C ARG A 133 4.64 -6.22 -4.62
N TRP A 134 4.01 -6.83 -3.62
CA TRP A 134 4.46 -8.08 -3.01
C TRP A 134 3.93 -9.33 -3.70
N LEU A 135 3.03 -9.20 -4.67
CA LEU A 135 2.59 -10.34 -5.49
C LEU A 135 3.77 -10.86 -6.30
N ARG A 136 3.92 -12.18 -6.41
CA ARG A 136 4.97 -12.81 -7.23
C ARG A 136 4.78 -12.52 -8.71
N ASN A 137 3.55 -12.62 -9.23
CA ASN A 137 3.27 -12.28 -10.61
C ASN A 137 3.10 -10.77 -10.76
N GLN A 138 4.14 -10.13 -11.29
CA GLN A 138 4.20 -8.68 -11.40
C GLN A 138 3.39 -8.10 -12.58
N GLU A 139 2.94 -8.95 -13.52
CA GLU A 139 2.16 -8.48 -14.65
C GLU A 139 0.83 -7.86 -14.22
N TYR A 140 0.24 -8.29 -13.10
CA TYR A 140 -1.01 -7.71 -12.60
C TYR A 140 -0.86 -6.21 -12.26
N ILE A 141 0.17 -5.85 -11.50
CA ILE A 141 0.39 -4.45 -11.10
C ILE A 141 0.97 -3.63 -12.25
N LYS A 142 1.83 -4.22 -13.09
CA LYS A 142 2.36 -3.56 -14.29
C LYS A 142 1.25 -3.16 -15.25
N GLN A 143 0.35 -4.09 -15.59
CA GLN A 143 -0.79 -3.79 -16.48
C GLN A 143 -1.74 -2.78 -15.85
N TYR A 144 -1.90 -2.79 -14.53
CA TYR A 144 -2.72 -1.81 -13.84
C TYR A 144 -2.12 -0.39 -13.90
N ILE A 145 -0.80 -0.26 -13.79
CA ILE A 145 -0.09 1.02 -13.98
C ILE A 145 -0.15 1.45 -15.45
N ASP A 146 0.05 0.53 -16.41
CA ASP A 146 -0.11 0.80 -17.84
C ASP A 146 -1.54 1.29 -18.14
N PHE A 147 -2.55 0.69 -17.52
CA PHE A 147 -3.93 1.14 -17.63
C PHE A 147 -4.06 2.61 -17.19
N TRP A 148 -3.60 2.98 -16.00
CA TRP A 148 -3.75 4.35 -15.50
C TRP A 148 -2.89 5.39 -16.23
N LEU A 149 -1.66 5.06 -16.63
CA LEU A 149 -0.75 6.01 -17.29
C LEU A 149 -1.00 6.13 -18.79
N ILE A 150 -1.45 5.06 -19.45
CA ILE A 150 -1.53 5.00 -20.92
C ILE A 150 -2.98 4.94 -21.37
N LYS A 151 -3.78 4.03 -20.81
CA LYS A 151 -5.12 3.76 -21.35
C LYS A 151 -6.19 4.70 -20.83
N GLU A 152 -6.31 4.84 -19.51
CA GLU A 152 -7.37 5.62 -18.85
C GLU A 152 -7.44 7.07 -19.33
N PRO A 153 -6.32 7.80 -19.50
CA PRO A 153 -6.34 9.18 -19.97
C PRO A 153 -6.94 9.34 -21.38
N THR A 154 -7.04 8.26 -22.17
CA THR A 154 -7.69 8.26 -23.48
C THR A 154 -9.22 8.27 -23.42
N PHE A 155 -9.82 7.94 -22.27
CA PHE A 155 -11.26 7.97 -22.08
C PHE A 155 -11.80 9.38 -21.89
N LYS A 156 -13.07 9.58 -22.25
CA LYS A 156 -13.80 10.85 -22.14
C LYS A 156 -15.13 10.62 -21.41
N PRO A 157 -15.37 11.24 -20.24
CA PRO A 157 -14.36 11.92 -19.41
C PRO A 157 -13.33 10.93 -18.85
N SER A 158 -12.08 11.38 -18.66
CA SER A 158 -11.06 10.61 -17.94
C SER A 158 -11.30 10.72 -16.44
N LYS A 159 -11.02 9.62 -15.73
CA LYS A 159 -11.14 9.48 -14.28
C LYS A 159 -9.80 9.50 -13.57
N PHE A 160 -8.66 9.52 -14.26
CA PHE A 160 -7.33 9.46 -13.66
C PHE A 160 -7.12 10.51 -12.57
N HIS A 161 -7.42 11.78 -12.85
CA HIS A 161 -7.32 12.90 -11.89
C HIS A 161 -8.65 13.16 -11.13
N SER A 162 -9.51 12.14 -10.97
CA SER A 162 -10.71 12.29 -10.15
C SER A 162 -10.40 12.44 -8.67
N PHE A 163 -9.26 11.91 -8.23
CA PHE A 163 -8.80 11.93 -6.85
C PHE A 163 -7.30 12.24 -6.79
N SER A 164 -6.85 12.82 -5.67
CA SER A 164 -5.44 13.05 -5.37
C SER A 164 -4.61 11.75 -5.46
N SER A 165 -3.32 11.87 -5.80
CA SER A 165 -2.50 10.71 -6.13
C SER A 165 -1.05 10.85 -5.68
N TRP A 166 -0.48 9.78 -5.09
CA TRP A 166 0.96 9.60 -4.87
C TRP A 166 1.55 8.52 -5.80
N LEU A 167 1.06 8.46 -7.05
CA LEU A 167 1.39 7.40 -8.00
C LEU A 167 2.89 7.28 -8.29
N SER A 168 3.62 8.39 -8.49
CA SER A 168 5.06 8.31 -8.80
C SER A 168 5.84 7.69 -7.64
N ASP A 169 5.47 8.04 -6.39
CA ASP A 169 6.03 7.39 -5.20
C ASP A 169 5.72 5.89 -5.16
N ALA A 170 4.47 5.50 -5.41
CA ALA A 170 4.07 4.09 -5.41
C ALA A 170 4.78 3.28 -6.52
N VAL A 171 4.93 3.84 -7.72
CA VAL A 171 5.66 3.21 -8.84
C VAL A 171 7.14 3.07 -8.54
N TYR A 172 7.78 4.07 -7.92
CA TYR A 172 9.17 3.93 -7.48
C TYR A 172 9.31 2.82 -6.45
N ASN A 173 8.39 2.75 -5.50
CA ASN A 173 8.36 1.75 -4.44
C ASN A 173 8.08 0.32 -4.94
N LEU A 174 7.39 0.18 -6.08
CA LEU A 174 7.28 -1.07 -6.84
C LEU A 174 8.65 -1.46 -7.43
N TYR A 175 9.33 -0.52 -8.07
CA TYR A 175 10.68 -0.74 -8.61
C TYR A 175 11.67 -1.16 -7.53
N LEU A 176 11.61 -0.60 -6.32
CA LEU A 176 12.49 -0.99 -5.22
C LEU A 176 12.34 -2.46 -4.82
N VAL A 177 11.21 -3.10 -5.11
CA VAL A 177 10.97 -4.54 -4.85
C VAL A 177 11.36 -5.40 -6.07
N GLN A 178 11.07 -4.93 -7.28
CA GLN A 178 11.19 -5.75 -8.49
C GLN A 178 12.47 -5.56 -9.29
N GLN A 179 13.10 -4.39 -9.20
CA GLN A 179 14.24 -3.95 -10.01
C GLN A 179 14.01 -3.94 -11.54
N ASN A 180 12.75 -3.84 -12.00
CA ASN A 180 12.44 -3.74 -13.43
C ASN A 180 12.69 -2.33 -13.99
N LYS A 181 13.95 -2.04 -14.34
CA LYS A 181 14.36 -0.75 -14.92
C LYS A 181 13.79 -0.50 -16.31
N GLU A 182 13.64 -1.56 -17.12
CA GLU A 182 13.13 -1.48 -18.50
C GLU A 182 11.68 -0.99 -18.56
N GLN A 183 10.85 -1.39 -17.60
CA GLN A 183 9.49 -0.88 -17.50
C GLN A 183 9.48 0.53 -16.90
N LEU A 184 10.27 0.76 -15.84
CA LEU A 184 10.29 2.05 -15.15
C LEU A 184 10.69 3.21 -16.07
N VAL A 185 11.68 3.02 -16.96
CA VAL A 185 12.09 4.07 -17.91
C VAL A 185 10.98 4.45 -18.90
N LYS A 186 10.06 3.52 -19.21
CA LYS A 186 8.90 3.79 -20.08
C LYS A 186 7.83 4.61 -19.35
N TRP A 187 7.64 4.37 -18.06
CA TRP A 187 6.67 5.12 -17.24
C TRP A 187 7.18 6.50 -16.82
N LEU A 188 8.48 6.67 -16.64
CA LEU A 188 9.08 7.92 -16.16
C LEU A 188 8.59 9.19 -16.90
N PRO A 189 8.61 9.27 -18.24
CA PRO A 189 8.10 10.46 -18.94
C PRO A 189 6.58 10.65 -18.81
N LEU A 190 5.81 9.60 -18.52
CA LEU A 190 4.37 9.71 -18.27
C LEU A 190 4.10 10.23 -16.85
N LEU A 191 4.90 9.80 -15.88
CA LEU A 191 4.85 10.28 -14.49
C LEU A 191 5.31 11.74 -14.37
N ASP A 192 6.29 12.16 -15.16
CA ASP A 192 6.72 13.56 -15.24
C ASP A 192 5.56 14.45 -15.73
N LYS A 193 4.87 14.03 -16.80
CA LYS A 193 3.68 14.73 -17.33
C LYS A 193 2.49 14.71 -16.35
N ASP A 194 2.31 13.62 -15.62
CA ASP A 194 1.30 13.51 -14.57
C ASP A 194 1.51 14.57 -13.48
N TYR A 195 2.76 14.72 -13.01
CA TYR A 195 3.12 15.74 -12.03
C TYR A 195 2.85 17.17 -12.54
N GLU A 196 3.28 17.47 -13.77
CA GLU A 196 3.03 18.78 -14.41
C GLU A 196 1.54 19.09 -14.53
N ARG A 197 0.74 18.07 -14.82
CA ARG A 197 -0.71 18.20 -14.87
C ARG A 197 -1.29 18.55 -13.51
N TRP A 198 -0.87 17.88 -12.44
CA TRP A 198 -1.25 18.26 -11.07
C TRP A 198 -0.88 19.70 -10.73
N GLU A 199 0.30 20.16 -11.13
CA GLU A 199 0.71 21.57 -10.95
C GLU A 199 -0.27 22.51 -11.64
N SER A 200 -0.55 22.29 -12.93
CA SER A 200 -1.48 23.13 -13.69
C SER A 200 -2.90 23.15 -13.13
N GLU A 201 -3.37 22.03 -12.55
CA GLU A 201 -4.75 21.89 -12.09
C GLU A 201 -4.95 22.32 -10.63
N ARG A 202 -3.90 22.21 -9.79
CA ARG A 202 -4.03 22.24 -8.32
C ARG A 202 -2.97 23.04 -7.59
N GLN A 203 -1.95 23.60 -8.25
CA GLN A 203 -0.98 24.45 -7.57
C GLN A 203 -1.45 25.91 -7.53
N LEU A 204 -1.25 26.56 -6.39
CA LEU A 204 -1.54 27.99 -6.22
C LEU A 204 -0.30 28.84 -6.50
N PRO A 205 -0.44 30.16 -6.72
CA PRO A 205 0.70 31.06 -6.84
C PRO A 205 1.69 30.99 -5.65
N SER A 206 1.22 30.58 -4.46
CA SER A 206 2.06 30.35 -3.29
C SER A 206 2.97 29.12 -3.38
N GLY A 207 2.82 28.27 -4.39
CA GLY A 207 3.54 26.99 -4.54
C GLY A 207 2.88 25.79 -3.83
N LEU A 208 2.08 26.03 -2.79
CA LEU A 208 1.23 25.00 -2.17
C LEU A 208 0.15 24.51 -3.14
N PHE A 209 -0.21 23.24 -3.00
CA PHE A 209 -1.34 22.62 -3.66
C PHE A 209 -2.62 22.80 -2.85
N TRP A 210 -3.74 22.89 -3.55
CA TRP A 210 -5.08 22.85 -2.98
C TRP A 210 -5.84 21.61 -3.43
N GLN A 211 -6.82 21.19 -2.64
CA GLN A 211 -7.74 20.13 -3.05
C GLN A 211 -9.09 20.27 -2.34
N TYR A 212 -10.15 19.86 -3.03
CA TYR A 212 -11.44 19.63 -2.38
C TYR A 212 -11.40 18.33 -1.58
N ASP A 213 -11.92 18.30 -0.36
CA ASP A 213 -11.88 17.11 0.48
C ASP A 213 -12.50 15.86 -0.20
N VAL A 214 -13.60 16.01 -0.94
CA VAL A 214 -14.20 14.94 -1.78
C VAL A 214 -13.22 14.38 -2.82
N LYS A 215 -12.29 15.22 -3.31
CA LYS A 215 -11.24 14.85 -4.28
C LYS A 215 -9.99 14.29 -3.62
N ASP A 216 -9.90 14.29 -2.29
CA ASP A 216 -9.01 13.39 -1.55
C ASP A 216 -9.69 12.05 -1.24
N GLY A 217 -10.97 11.88 -1.61
CA GLY A 217 -11.80 10.76 -1.18
C GLY A 217 -12.28 10.89 0.26
N MET A 218 -12.29 12.10 0.80
CA MET A 218 -12.48 12.40 2.23
C MET A 218 -13.64 13.36 2.47
N GLU A 219 -14.82 13.06 1.92
CA GLU A 219 -15.96 13.96 1.98
C GLU A 219 -16.49 14.19 3.41
N GLU A 220 -16.98 15.40 3.65
CA GLU A 220 -17.48 15.83 4.96
C GLU A 220 -16.41 15.80 6.06
N SER A 221 -15.14 16.03 5.70
CA SER A 221 -14.07 16.20 6.69
C SER A 221 -14.31 17.42 7.59
N VAL A 222 -13.70 17.46 8.78
CA VAL A 222 -13.86 18.59 9.71
C VAL A 222 -13.29 19.86 9.10
N SER A 223 -12.08 19.79 8.52
CA SER A 223 -11.51 20.93 7.78
C SER A 223 -12.26 21.22 6.48
N GLY A 224 -13.09 20.29 6.02
CA GLY A 224 -13.98 20.45 4.89
C GLY A 224 -13.27 20.80 3.58
N GLY A 225 -14.09 21.31 2.64
CA GLY A 225 -13.60 21.86 1.39
C GLY A 225 -14.26 21.33 0.13
N ARG A 226 -15.52 20.87 0.17
CA ARG A 226 -16.24 20.37 -1.02
C ARG A 226 -16.18 21.32 -2.24
N ARG A 227 -16.03 22.63 -1.99
CA ARG A 227 -15.88 23.68 -3.02
C ARG A 227 -14.81 24.73 -2.67
N VAL A 228 -13.96 24.47 -1.67
CA VAL A 228 -12.98 25.44 -1.17
C VAL A 228 -11.57 24.96 -1.49
N GLN A 229 -10.73 25.84 -2.02
CA GLN A 229 -9.33 25.57 -2.32
C GLN A 229 -8.45 25.59 -1.05
N ASN A 230 -8.74 24.67 -0.13
CA ASN A 230 -7.98 24.45 1.10
C ASN A 230 -6.60 23.88 0.77
N ARG A 231 -5.55 24.34 1.47
CA ARG A 231 -4.21 23.76 1.39
C ARG A 231 -4.15 22.63 2.41
N ARG A 232 -4.33 21.40 1.92
CA ARG A 232 -4.46 20.21 2.77
C ARG A 232 -3.12 19.48 2.89
N PRO A 233 -2.75 18.94 4.08
CA PRO A 233 -1.55 18.13 4.26
C PRO A 233 -1.49 16.92 3.31
N SER A 234 -2.63 16.37 2.90
CA SER A 234 -2.76 15.27 1.94
C SER A 234 -2.03 15.54 0.62
N ILE A 235 -2.61 16.34 -0.28
CA ILE A 235 -2.08 16.58 -1.63
C ILE A 235 -0.67 17.19 -1.61
N ASN A 236 -0.36 18.06 -0.64
CA ASN A 236 0.98 18.64 -0.55
C ASN A 236 2.05 17.59 -0.21
N SER A 237 1.72 16.63 0.67
CA SER A 237 2.62 15.53 0.99
C SER A 237 2.71 14.52 -0.16
N TYR A 238 1.60 14.23 -0.85
CA TYR A 238 1.62 13.35 -2.03
C TYR A 238 2.50 13.92 -3.14
N MET A 239 2.37 15.21 -3.44
CA MET A 239 3.20 15.88 -4.45
C MET A 239 4.66 15.96 -4.01
N PHE A 240 4.96 16.17 -2.73
CA PHE A 240 6.32 16.04 -2.22
C PHE A 240 6.89 14.63 -2.44
N GLY A 241 6.13 13.58 -2.09
CA GLY A 241 6.51 12.19 -2.33
C GLY A 241 6.76 11.88 -3.80
N ASN A 242 5.86 12.33 -4.68
CA ASN A 242 6.02 12.16 -6.13
C ASN A 242 7.27 12.87 -6.65
N ALA A 243 7.58 14.08 -6.18
CA ALA A 243 8.79 14.80 -6.56
C ALA A 243 10.05 14.04 -6.09
N GLN A 244 10.09 13.56 -4.85
CA GLN A 244 11.21 12.77 -4.37
C GLN A 244 11.40 11.49 -5.21
N ALA A 245 10.32 10.81 -5.57
CA ALA A 245 10.36 9.62 -6.39
C ALA A 245 10.89 9.92 -7.80
N LEU A 246 10.40 10.96 -8.46
CA LEU A 246 10.85 11.38 -9.79
C LEU A 246 12.32 11.80 -9.81
N SER A 247 12.80 12.49 -8.77
CA SER A 247 14.23 12.79 -8.62
C SER A 247 15.06 11.50 -8.48
N LYS A 248 14.63 10.55 -7.64
CA LYS A 248 15.31 9.25 -7.48
C LYS A 248 15.32 8.44 -8.78
N MET A 249 14.23 8.47 -9.56
CA MET A 249 14.18 7.87 -10.89
C MET A 249 15.11 8.59 -11.87
N GLY A 250 15.14 9.92 -11.88
CA GLY A 250 16.08 10.72 -12.67
C GLY A 250 17.53 10.34 -12.39
N LYS A 251 17.90 10.21 -11.11
CA LYS A 251 19.23 9.75 -10.70
C LYS A 251 19.53 8.33 -11.18
N LEU A 252 18.55 7.43 -11.08
CA LEU A 252 18.69 6.04 -11.53
C LEU A 252 19.02 5.94 -13.03
N PHE A 253 18.45 6.82 -13.85
CA PHE A 253 18.65 6.87 -15.30
C PHE A 253 19.62 7.96 -15.76
N GLN A 254 20.34 8.62 -14.85
CA GLN A 254 21.31 9.67 -15.14
C GLN A 254 20.72 10.85 -15.95
N ILE A 255 19.50 11.27 -15.60
CA ILE A 255 18.80 12.41 -16.19
C ILE A 255 18.90 13.59 -15.23
N ASP A 256 20.04 14.29 -15.25
CA ASP A 256 20.36 15.35 -14.29
C ASP A 256 19.32 16.49 -14.27
N SER A 257 18.78 16.84 -15.45
CA SER A 257 17.71 17.85 -15.55
C SER A 257 16.45 17.47 -14.75
N LEU A 258 16.11 16.17 -14.69
CA LEU A 258 14.98 15.66 -13.92
C LEU A 258 15.29 15.67 -12.42
N VAL A 259 16.52 15.32 -12.05
CA VAL A 259 17.02 15.37 -10.67
C VAL A 259 16.92 16.80 -10.14
N ASP A 260 17.45 17.78 -10.86
CA ASP A 260 17.43 19.19 -10.45
C ASP A 260 16.01 19.75 -10.36
N LYS A 261 15.18 19.47 -11.38
CA LYS A 261 13.76 19.88 -11.41
C LYS A 261 13.03 19.42 -10.15
N TYR A 262 13.15 18.13 -9.81
CA TYR A 262 12.35 17.55 -8.75
C TYR A 262 12.95 17.68 -7.35
N ASN A 263 14.28 17.77 -7.22
CA ASN A 263 14.89 18.19 -5.95
C ASN A 263 14.44 19.60 -5.57
N ARG A 264 14.46 20.54 -6.52
CA ARG A 264 13.99 21.91 -6.28
C ARG A 264 12.52 21.94 -5.85
N LYS A 265 11.65 21.19 -6.54
CA LYS A 265 10.22 21.11 -6.20
C LYS A 265 10.00 20.49 -4.82
N ALA A 266 10.70 19.40 -4.50
CA ALA A 266 10.62 18.75 -3.19
C ALA A 266 11.07 19.70 -2.07
N SER A 267 12.21 20.38 -2.20
CA SER A 267 12.69 21.34 -1.20
C SER A 267 11.76 22.54 -1.00
N ILE A 268 11.15 23.04 -2.07
CA ILE A 268 10.14 24.11 -1.96
C ILE A 268 8.92 23.61 -1.19
N LEU A 269 8.38 22.42 -1.52
CA LEU A 269 7.21 21.87 -0.85
C LEU A 269 7.48 21.51 0.61
N GLU A 270 8.65 20.95 0.92
CA GLU A 270 9.09 20.67 2.30
C GLU A 270 8.99 21.94 3.16
N LYS A 271 9.61 23.03 2.70
CA LYS A 271 9.57 24.32 3.38
C LYS A 271 8.14 24.85 3.50
N LEU A 272 7.37 24.85 2.41
CA LEU A 272 6.00 25.38 2.42
C LEU A 272 5.07 24.60 3.35
N VAL A 273 5.19 23.27 3.40
CA VAL A 273 4.38 22.43 4.29
C VAL A 273 4.72 22.72 5.75
N VAL A 274 6.00 22.82 6.10
CA VAL A 274 6.43 23.18 7.46
C VAL A 274 5.97 24.59 7.81
N ASP A 275 6.29 25.59 6.99
CA ASP A 275 6.01 27.00 7.29
C ASP A 275 4.50 27.33 7.32
N SER A 276 3.69 26.64 6.51
CA SER A 276 2.28 27.01 6.34
C SER A 276 1.29 26.05 7.00
N LEU A 277 1.62 24.77 7.16
CA LEU A 277 0.65 23.77 7.64
C LEU A 277 0.95 23.32 9.06
N TRP A 278 2.15 23.57 9.59
CA TRP A 278 2.46 23.28 10.99
C TRP A 278 1.85 24.32 11.93
N GLY A 279 1.05 23.85 12.89
CA GLY A 279 0.55 24.68 13.98
C GLY A 279 1.36 24.48 15.25
N SER A 280 2.23 25.42 15.62
CA SER A 280 3.14 25.34 16.77
C SER A 280 2.41 25.19 18.11
N GLU A 281 1.32 25.95 18.35
CA GLU A 281 0.50 25.81 19.58
C GLU A 281 -0.06 24.40 19.75
N GLY A 282 -0.35 23.72 18.64
CA GLY A 282 -0.95 22.40 18.62
C GLY A 282 0.03 21.24 18.37
N ASN A 283 1.29 21.55 18.05
CA ASN A 283 2.31 20.63 17.51
C ASN A 283 1.72 19.65 16.48
N PHE A 284 1.06 20.17 15.44
CA PHE A 284 0.38 19.33 14.46
C PHE A 284 0.27 19.97 13.07
N PHE A 285 0.38 19.15 12.01
CA PHE A 285 0.09 19.59 10.64
C PHE A 285 -1.41 19.63 10.39
N ARG A 286 -1.94 20.77 9.95
CA ARG A 286 -3.38 21.02 9.82
C ARG A 286 -3.68 21.62 8.46
N THR A 287 -4.89 21.39 7.96
CA THR A 287 -5.37 22.08 6.76
C THR A 287 -5.35 23.58 6.97
N ARG A 288 -4.84 24.32 5.99
CA ARG A 288 -4.88 25.78 5.98
C ARG A 288 -5.96 26.28 5.03
N HIS A 289 -6.88 27.06 5.57
CA HIS A 289 -7.95 27.71 4.82
C HIS A 289 -7.42 28.91 4.01
N PRO A 290 -8.16 29.37 2.98
CA PRO A 290 -7.76 30.52 2.17
C PRO A 290 -7.57 31.83 2.95
N ASP A 291 -8.27 32.00 4.07
CA ASP A 291 -8.12 33.12 5.01
C ASP A 291 -6.85 33.03 5.89
N GLY A 292 -6.10 31.93 5.77
CA GLY A 292 -4.87 31.68 6.49
C GLY A 292 -5.02 30.92 7.80
N GLN A 293 -6.24 30.67 8.28
CA GLN A 293 -6.50 29.93 9.51
C GLN A 293 -6.18 28.44 9.36
N LEU A 294 -5.69 27.83 10.45
CA LEU A 294 -5.48 26.39 10.53
C LEU A 294 -6.72 25.72 11.12
N ALA A 295 -7.19 24.66 10.46
CA ALA A 295 -8.32 23.84 10.88
C ALA A 295 -7.99 22.98 12.12
N ALA A 296 -8.90 22.08 12.49
CA ALA A 296 -8.67 21.07 13.52
C ALA A 296 -7.60 20.04 13.12
N ARG A 297 -7.12 19.25 14.08
CA ARG A 297 -6.24 18.11 13.82
C ARG A 297 -7.07 16.98 13.19
N GLU A 298 -6.58 16.50 12.06
CA GLU A 298 -7.14 15.37 11.32
C GLU A 298 -6.03 14.37 10.98
N ALA A 299 -6.39 13.11 10.72
CA ALA A 299 -5.42 12.05 10.42
C ALA A 299 -4.53 12.39 9.20
N ILE A 300 -5.02 13.24 8.28
CA ILE A 300 -4.22 13.77 7.17
C ILE A 300 -2.97 14.53 7.62
N GLY A 301 -2.95 15.05 8.85
CA GLY A 301 -1.78 15.69 9.45
C GLY A 301 -0.63 14.74 9.74
N PHE A 302 -0.85 13.42 9.72
CA PHE A 302 0.21 12.41 9.81
C PHE A 302 0.81 12.03 8.44
N ILE A 303 0.15 12.38 7.33
CA ILE A 303 0.59 12.04 5.98
C ILE A 303 2.00 12.59 5.63
N PRO A 304 2.46 13.76 6.11
CA PRO A 304 3.83 14.21 5.86
C PRO A 304 4.89 13.14 6.16
N TRP A 305 4.75 12.37 7.25
CA TRP A 305 5.69 11.28 7.59
C TRP A 305 5.59 10.06 6.68
N TYR A 306 4.47 9.85 5.96
CA TYR A 306 4.37 8.81 4.93
C TYR A 306 5.51 8.95 3.90
N PHE A 307 5.93 10.18 3.64
CA PHE A 307 6.98 10.51 2.67
C PHE A 307 8.29 10.99 3.31
N ASN A 308 8.43 10.91 4.64
CA ASN A 308 9.57 11.46 5.38
C ASN A 308 9.79 12.96 5.13
N LEU A 309 8.69 13.72 5.08
CA LEU A 309 8.72 15.16 4.81
C LEU A 309 9.19 15.99 6.01
N PRO A 310 8.67 15.80 7.25
CA PRO A 310 9.03 16.69 8.34
C PRO A 310 10.52 16.62 8.69
N PRO A 311 11.14 17.72 9.15
CA PRO A 311 12.50 17.68 9.68
C PRO A 311 12.62 16.73 10.87
N ASP A 312 13.79 16.11 11.04
CA ASP A 312 14.07 15.22 12.17
C ASP A 312 14.33 16.01 13.47
N GLN A 313 13.25 16.58 14.03
CA GLN A 313 13.26 17.35 15.27
C GLN A 313 12.15 16.89 16.21
N VAL A 314 12.42 16.94 17.53
CA VAL A 314 11.50 16.44 18.56
C VAL A 314 10.15 17.18 18.56
N GLU A 315 10.14 18.46 18.18
CA GLU A 315 8.91 19.26 18.05
C GLU A 315 7.88 18.59 17.13
N PHE A 316 8.31 18.13 15.96
CA PHE A 316 7.40 17.49 15.01
C PHE A 316 6.91 16.13 15.53
N ALA A 317 7.78 15.37 16.21
CA ALA A 317 7.43 14.07 16.75
C ALA A 317 6.30 14.12 17.80
N LYS A 318 6.11 15.25 18.49
CA LYS A 318 5.00 15.46 19.45
C LYS A 318 3.61 15.26 18.84
N ALA A 319 3.45 15.42 17.53
CA ALA A 319 2.19 15.15 16.85
C ALA A 319 1.68 13.72 17.12
N TRP A 320 2.59 12.76 17.23
CA TRP A 320 2.29 11.34 17.43
C TRP A 320 1.75 11.00 18.82
N LEU A 321 1.95 11.87 19.82
CA LEU A 321 1.32 11.72 21.14
C LEU A 321 -0.21 11.68 21.04
N GLN A 322 -0.79 12.30 19.99
CA GLN A 322 -2.23 12.28 19.73
C GLN A 322 -2.78 10.88 19.43
N LEU A 323 -1.94 9.89 19.08
CA LEU A 323 -2.37 8.50 18.91
C LEU A 323 -2.59 7.74 20.22
N THR A 324 -2.15 8.30 21.34
CA THR A 324 -2.38 7.73 22.69
C THR A 324 -3.44 8.50 23.48
N ASP A 325 -3.72 9.74 23.07
CA ASP A 325 -4.71 10.59 23.71
C ASP A 325 -6.14 10.21 23.27
N THR A 326 -6.99 9.86 24.23
CA THR A 326 -8.41 9.53 24.01
C THR A 326 -9.26 10.72 23.57
N ALA A 327 -8.82 11.94 23.83
CA ALA A 327 -9.40 13.16 23.27
C ALA A 327 -8.78 13.49 21.88
N GLY A 328 -7.67 12.84 21.52
CA GLY A 328 -7.00 12.92 20.23
C GLY A 328 -7.58 11.90 19.25
N PHE A 329 -6.74 11.00 18.74
CA PHE A 329 -7.13 10.01 17.72
C PHE A 329 -7.42 8.62 18.29
N GLN A 330 -7.12 8.38 19.58
CA GLN A 330 -7.32 7.07 20.18
C GLN A 330 -8.81 6.80 20.42
N ALA A 331 -9.35 5.77 19.76
CA ALA A 331 -10.68 5.25 19.99
C ALA A 331 -10.66 3.74 20.31
N PRO A 332 -11.74 3.17 20.89
CA PRO A 332 -11.81 1.75 21.22
C PRO A 332 -11.55 0.79 20.04
N TRP A 333 -11.97 1.15 18.82
CA TRP A 333 -11.84 0.28 17.64
C TRP A 333 -10.74 0.67 16.64
N GLY A 334 -10.01 1.77 16.88
CA GLY A 334 -8.96 2.21 15.97
C GLY A 334 -8.61 3.68 16.10
N LEU A 335 -8.17 4.25 14.98
CA LEU A 335 -7.76 5.64 14.86
C LEU A 335 -8.85 6.43 14.13
N THR A 336 -9.31 7.52 14.75
CA THR A 336 -10.31 8.40 14.15
C THR A 336 -9.71 9.26 13.03
N THR A 337 -10.52 9.72 12.08
CA THR A 337 -10.06 10.66 11.03
C THR A 337 -9.89 12.09 11.52
N ALA A 338 -10.52 12.46 12.63
CA ALA A 338 -10.43 13.77 13.29
C ALA A 338 -10.16 13.61 14.79
N GLU A 339 -9.60 14.64 15.44
CA GLU A 339 -9.45 14.62 16.89
C GLU A 339 -10.81 14.60 17.60
N ARG A 340 -10.98 13.70 18.57
CA ARG A 340 -12.26 13.44 19.25
C ARG A 340 -12.75 14.62 20.10
N ARG A 341 -11.85 15.53 20.47
CA ARG A 341 -12.17 16.76 21.21
C ARG A 341 -12.73 17.88 20.32
N GLU A 342 -12.74 17.70 19.01
CA GLU A 342 -13.25 18.73 18.12
C GLU A 342 -14.78 18.88 18.32
N PRO A 343 -15.31 20.12 18.49
CA PRO A 343 -16.72 20.34 18.83
C PRO A 343 -17.76 19.77 17.87
N THR A 344 -17.41 19.61 16.59
CA THR A 344 -18.23 19.08 15.50
C THR A 344 -17.85 17.65 15.11
N PHE A 345 -17.13 16.92 15.97
CA PHE A 345 -16.72 15.55 15.72
C PHE A 345 -17.94 14.65 15.50
N ARG A 346 -18.02 14.03 14.31
CA ARG A 346 -19.15 13.19 13.86
C ARG A 346 -20.53 13.87 13.91
N THR A 347 -20.61 15.13 13.47
CA THR A 347 -21.89 15.87 13.37
C THR A 347 -22.37 16.12 11.93
N ARG A 348 -21.63 15.73 10.89
CA ARG A 348 -21.89 16.10 9.48
C ARG A 348 -22.67 15.08 8.67
N GLY A 349 -23.15 14.00 9.27
CA GLY A 349 -24.02 13.07 8.56
C GLY A 349 -24.75 12.08 9.46
N THR A 350 -25.50 11.20 8.80
CA THR A 350 -26.35 10.19 9.45
C THR A 350 -25.60 8.91 9.79
N GLY A 351 -24.30 8.83 9.46
CA GLY A 351 -23.50 7.62 9.56
C GLY A 351 -23.68 6.69 8.35
N HIS A 352 -24.26 7.19 7.25
CA HIS A 352 -24.47 6.42 6.02
C HIS A 352 -23.96 7.13 4.76
N SER A 353 -23.45 8.36 4.85
CA SER A 353 -23.01 9.17 3.71
C SER A 353 -21.48 9.26 3.58
N CYS A 354 -20.74 8.26 4.08
CA CYS A 354 -19.26 8.19 3.94
C CYS A 354 -18.54 9.40 4.55
N GLU A 355 -18.92 9.79 5.77
CA GLU A 355 -18.41 10.99 6.43
C GLU A 355 -17.00 10.80 7.01
N TRP A 356 -16.13 11.81 6.83
CA TRP A 356 -14.73 11.81 7.30
C TRP A 356 -14.48 12.70 8.53
N ASP A 357 -15.52 13.16 9.21
CA ASP A 357 -15.44 14.03 10.39
C ASP A 357 -15.21 13.32 11.72
N GLY A 358 -14.74 12.06 11.71
CA GLY A 358 -14.28 11.40 12.93
C GLY A 358 -14.35 9.87 12.96
N ALA A 359 -15.12 9.24 12.07
CA ALA A 359 -15.18 7.77 11.99
C ALA A 359 -13.80 7.15 11.69
N ILE A 360 -13.67 5.84 11.90
CA ILE A 360 -12.46 5.10 11.54
C ILE A 360 -12.53 4.74 10.06
N TRP A 361 -11.56 5.21 9.29
CA TRP A 361 -11.38 4.84 7.89
C TRP A 361 -10.12 3.98 7.73
N PRO A 362 -10.24 2.74 7.19
CA PRO A 362 -9.08 1.91 6.86
C PRO A 362 -8.05 2.64 5.98
N PHE A 363 -8.50 3.46 5.02
CA PHE A 363 -7.64 4.31 4.20
C PHE A 363 -6.73 5.22 5.06
N ALA A 364 -7.32 6.02 5.94
CA ALA A 364 -6.58 6.90 6.85
C ALA A 364 -5.71 6.13 7.84
N THR A 365 -6.20 4.99 8.33
CA THR A 365 -5.47 4.11 9.25
C THR A 365 -4.19 3.58 8.59
N THR A 366 -4.27 3.13 7.33
CA THR A 366 -3.09 2.70 6.56
C THR A 366 -2.07 3.84 6.42
N GLN A 367 -2.54 5.05 6.06
CA GLN A 367 -1.64 6.20 5.90
C GLN A 367 -0.96 6.60 7.22
N THR A 368 -1.72 6.60 8.31
CA THR A 368 -1.22 6.95 9.65
C THR A 368 -0.20 5.92 10.14
N LEU A 369 -0.49 4.63 10.00
CA LEU A 369 0.44 3.56 10.37
C LEU A 369 1.71 3.58 9.55
N LYS A 370 1.62 3.90 8.24
CA LYS A 370 2.81 4.03 7.40
C LYS A 370 3.68 5.22 7.83
N GLY A 371 3.07 6.36 8.13
CA GLY A 371 3.79 7.52 8.68
C GLY A 371 4.45 7.20 10.02
N LEU A 372 3.76 6.48 10.91
CA LEU A 372 4.29 6.08 12.22
C LEU A 372 5.49 5.14 12.05
N ALA A 373 5.39 4.17 11.14
CA ALA A 373 6.49 3.28 10.85
C ALA A 373 7.72 4.05 10.34
N ASN A 374 7.53 5.02 9.45
CA ASN A 374 8.62 5.85 8.94
C ASN A 374 9.27 6.71 10.04
N LEU A 375 8.49 7.30 10.96
CA LEU A 375 9.05 7.96 12.16
C LEU A 375 9.99 6.98 12.90
N LEU A 376 9.49 5.77 13.18
CA LEU A 376 10.23 4.80 13.97
C LEU A 376 11.47 4.22 13.29
N THR A 377 11.53 4.22 11.94
CA THR A 377 12.65 3.60 11.22
C THR A 377 13.62 4.59 10.59
N ASN A 378 13.19 5.83 10.33
CA ASN A 378 13.94 6.82 9.56
C ASN A 378 14.29 8.08 10.36
N TYR A 379 13.60 8.35 11.47
CA TYR A 379 13.85 9.50 12.33
C TYR A 379 14.60 9.11 13.58
N ARG A 380 15.43 10.03 14.10
CA ARG A 380 16.15 9.86 15.37
C ARG A 380 15.38 10.48 16.52
N ASN A 381 14.71 11.60 16.30
CA ASN A 381 13.95 12.33 17.30
C ASN A 381 12.48 11.86 17.28
N ARG A 382 12.09 11.10 18.29
CA ARG A 382 10.79 10.38 18.32
C ARG A 382 9.90 10.74 19.49
N ASP A 383 10.34 11.62 20.39
CA ASP A 383 9.54 12.06 21.55
C ASP A 383 8.95 10.91 22.38
N GLY A 384 9.76 9.87 22.65
CA GLY A 384 9.34 8.70 23.42
C GLY A 384 8.41 7.73 22.68
N ILE A 385 8.05 8.01 21.42
CA ILE A 385 7.26 7.12 20.57
C ILE A 385 8.13 5.92 20.17
N ASP A 386 7.60 4.71 20.38
CA ASP A 386 8.30 3.46 20.16
C ASP A 386 7.51 2.46 19.30
N ARG A 387 8.12 1.31 19.04
CA ARG A 387 7.51 0.23 18.26
C ARG A 387 6.30 -0.42 18.94
N LYS A 388 6.16 -0.30 20.28
CA LYS A 388 5.00 -0.83 21.00
C LYS A 388 3.75 -0.11 20.55
N LEU A 389 3.81 1.23 20.42
CA LEU A 389 2.69 2.01 19.88
C LEU A 389 2.28 1.53 18.47
N PHE A 390 3.25 1.35 17.57
CA PHE A 390 2.96 0.86 16.22
C PHE A 390 2.28 -0.51 16.24
N TYR A 391 2.83 -1.46 17.01
CA TYR A 391 2.26 -2.79 17.16
C TYR A 391 0.84 -2.74 17.71
N GLU A 392 0.58 -1.97 18.77
CA GLU A 392 -0.76 -1.83 19.36
C GLU A 392 -1.78 -1.31 18.35
N LYS A 393 -1.43 -0.29 17.56
CA LYS A 393 -2.34 0.25 16.54
C LYS A 393 -2.54 -0.70 15.36
N LEU A 394 -1.50 -1.40 14.92
CA LEU A 394 -1.63 -2.42 13.87
C LEU A 394 -2.48 -3.62 14.34
N HIS A 395 -2.30 -4.07 15.59
CA HIS A 395 -3.13 -5.11 16.19
C HIS A 395 -4.59 -4.67 16.31
N GLN A 396 -4.84 -3.43 16.74
CA GLN A 396 -6.19 -2.87 16.79
C GLN A 396 -6.83 -2.81 15.39
N TYR A 397 -6.06 -2.40 14.38
CA TYR A 397 -6.51 -2.39 12.99
C TYR A 397 -6.82 -3.80 12.48
N ALA A 398 -6.01 -4.81 12.79
CA ALA A 398 -6.32 -6.21 12.48
C ALA A 398 -7.65 -6.63 13.16
N ARG A 399 -7.82 -6.34 14.46
CA ARG A 399 -9.05 -6.65 15.19
C ARG A 399 -10.29 -5.93 14.65
N SER A 400 -10.13 -4.77 14.01
CA SER A 400 -11.24 -4.04 13.42
C SER A 400 -11.75 -4.69 12.12
N HIS A 401 -10.96 -5.56 11.48
CA HIS A 401 -11.34 -6.29 10.26
C HIS A 401 -12.30 -7.45 10.54
N GLN A 402 -13.39 -7.16 11.23
CA GLN A 402 -14.43 -8.15 11.50
C GLN A 402 -15.81 -7.53 11.56
N LYS A 403 -16.81 -8.34 11.20
CA LYS A 403 -18.23 -8.05 11.33
C LYS A 403 -18.91 -9.30 11.86
N ASN A 404 -19.58 -9.19 13.01
CA ASN A 404 -20.24 -10.31 13.68
C ASN A 404 -19.30 -11.51 13.95
N GLY A 405 -18.06 -11.25 14.37
CA GLY A 405 -17.07 -12.28 14.67
C GLY A 405 -16.38 -12.90 13.44
N LYS A 406 -16.73 -12.47 12.23
CA LYS A 406 -16.19 -13.00 10.97
C LYS A 406 -15.27 -11.98 10.29
N PRO A 407 -14.17 -12.39 9.63
CA PRO A 407 -13.31 -11.49 8.88
C PRO A 407 -14.10 -10.64 7.88
N TYR A 408 -13.91 -9.33 7.94
CA TYR A 408 -14.62 -8.36 7.11
C TYR A 408 -13.79 -7.10 6.93
N ILE A 409 -13.68 -6.59 5.71
CA ILE A 409 -13.17 -5.26 5.41
C ILE A 409 -14.22 -4.51 4.61
N GLY A 410 -14.54 -3.29 5.06
CA GLY A 410 -15.45 -2.40 4.37
C GLY A 410 -15.01 -0.95 4.38
N GLU A 411 -15.98 -0.05 4.15
CA GLU A 411 -15.70 1.37 3.93
C GLU A 411 -15.18 2.06 5.19
N TYR A 412 -15.95 2.07 6.27
CA TYR A 412 -15.65 2.81 7.50
C TYR A 412 -16.44 2.31 8.70
N GLN A 413 -15.91 2.58 9.90
CA GLN A 413 -16.41 2.05 11.17
C GLN A 413 -16.70 3.16 12.18
N ASP A 414 -17.73 2.91 12.99
CA ASP A 414 -17.96 3.65 14.22
C ASP A 414 -16.79 3.41 15.19
N GLU A 415 -16.24 4.50 15.75
CA GLU A 415 -15.02 4.44 16.54
C GLU A 415 -15.20 3.82 17.93
N LYS A 416 -16.43 3.87 18.46
CA LYS A 416 -16.79 3.38 19.80
C LYS A 416 -17.22 1.92 19.78
N THR A 417 -18.00 1.55 18.77
CA THR A 417 -18.70 0.26 18.71
C THR A 417 -18.09 -0.72 17.72
N GLY A 418 -17.28 -0.23 16.77
CA GLY A 418 -16.71 -1.06 15.70
C GLY A 418 -17.72 -1.42 14.61
N TYR A 419 -18.95 -0.90 14.70
CA TYR A 419 -19.99 -1.13 13.72
C TYR A 419 -19.57 -0.59 12.35
N TRP A 420 -19.59 -1.44 11.33
CA TRP A 420 -19.40 -1.01 9.95
C TRP A 420 -20.60 -0.17 9.51
N LEU A 421 -20.36 1.11 9.25
CA LEU A 421 -21.41 2.13 9.12
C LEU A 421 -22.29 1.98 7.86
N LYS A 422 -21.87 1.12 6.94
CA LYS A 422 -22.67 0.69 5.78
C LYS A 422 -23.60 -0.50 6.07
N GLY A 423 -23.57 -1.05 7.28
CA GLY A 423 -24.37 -2.20 7.66
C GLY A 423 -24.16 -3.36 6.68
N ASP A 424 -25.25 -3.93 6.19
CA ASP A 424 -25.26 -5.03 5.22
C ASP A 424 -25.26 -4.57 3.75
N ASN A 425 -24.99 -3.29 3.47
CA ASN A 425 -24.90 -2.82 2.09
C ASN A 425 -23.77 -3.56 1.35
N PRO A 426 -24.09 -4.34 0.30
CA PRO A 426 -23.13 -5.23 -0.33
C PRO A 426 -21.94 -4.49 -0.98
N ARG A 427 -22.11 -3.23 -1.38
CA ARG A 427 -21.03 -2.41 -1.94
C ARG A 427 -19.80 -2.32 -1.02
N SER A 428 -20.03 -2.33 0.30
CA SER A 428 -18.96 -2.18 1.29
C SER A 428 -18.21 -3.49 1.51
N THR A 429 -18.64 -4.61 0.96
CA THR A 429 -18.01 -5.90 1.23
C THR A 429 -16.69 -6.02 0.45
N PHE A 430 -15.65 -6.48 1.14
CA PHE A 430 -14.30 -6.67 0.59
C PHE A 430 -13.60 -5.39 0.14
N TYR A 431 -14.07 -4.22 0.58
CA TYR A 431 -13.65 -2.93 0.04
C TYR A 431 -12.12 -2.74 -0.05
N ASN A 432 -11.62 -2.57 -1.28
CA ASN A 432 -10.20 -2.42 -1.56
C ASN A 432 -9.85 -0.94 -1.61
N HIS A 433 -9.72 -0.33 -0.43
CA HIS A 433 -9.45 1.11 -0.27
C HIS A 433 -8.40 1.38 0.82
N SER A 434 -7.57 0.39 1.12
CA SER A 434 -6.57 0.47 2.20
C SER A 434 -5.49 -0.59 2.02
N GLY A 435 -4.39 -0.50 2.76
CA GLY A 435 -3.32 -1.50 2.82
C GLY A 435 -3.24 -2.17 4.21
N PHE A 436 -2.82 -3.42 4.25
CA PHE A 436 -2.55 -4.16 5.49
C PHE A 436 -1.33 -5.07 5.33
N CYS A 437 -1.28 -5.84 4.25
CA CYS A 437 -0.17 -6.76 4.00
C CYS A 437 1.14 -6.00 3.77
N ASP A 438 1.11 -4.81 3.14
CA ASP A 438 2.29 -3.95 3.03
C ASP A 438 2.82 -3.51 4.41
N LEU A 439 1.93 -3.13 5.33
CA LEU A 439 2.31 -2.74 6.70
C LEU A 439 2.94 -3.92 7.44
N VAL A 440 2.43 -5.14 7.26
CA VAL A 440 3.02 -6.34 7.87
C VAL A 440 4.42 -6.60 7.28
N ILE A 441 4.55 -6.64 5.96
CA ILE A 441 5.82 -6.99 5.29
C ILE A 441 6.88 -5.90 5.47
N ASN A 442 6.53 -4.65 5.14
CA ASN A 442 7.47 -3.54 5.10
C ASN A 442 7.78 -3.00 6.49
N ASP A 443 6.78 -2.96 7.39
CA ASP A 443 6.88 -2.19 8.62
C ASP A 443 6.93 -3.07 9.87
N LEU A 444 5.99 -4.00 10.07
CA LEU A 444 6.02 -4.91 11.23
C LEU A 444 7.25 -5.82 11.17
N ILE A 445 7.40 -6.59 10.10
CA ILE A 445 8.60 -7.43 9.84
C ILE A 445 9.80 -6.55 9.48
N GLY A 446 9.53 -5.39 8.89
CA GLY A 446 10.53 -4.34 8.74
C GLY A 446 11.35 -4.45 7.47
N LEU A 447 10.92 -5.17 6.45
CA LEU A 447 11.67 -5.27 5.20
C LEU A 447 11.67 -3.90 4.49
N LYS A 448 12.83 -3.25 4.36
CA LYS A 448 12.95 -1.91 3.75
C LYS A 448 13.52 -2.01 2.34
N PRO A 449 12.68 -1.90 1.28
CA PRO A 449 13.12 -1.95 -0.10
C PRO A 449 14.15 -0.85 -0.42
N GLY A 450 15.12 -1.18 -1.26
CA GLY A 450 16.18 -0.28 -1.69
C GLY A 450 16.57 -0.52 -3.15
N SER A 451 17.25 0.45 -3.75
CA SER A 451 17.64 0.40 -5.16
C SER A 451 18.95 -0.37 -5.41
N THR A 452 19.56 -0.91 -4.35
CA THR A 452 20.82 -1.65 -4.40
C THR A 452 20.62 -3.07 -3.88
N ASN A 453 21.60 -3.94 -4.07
CA ASN A 453 21.58 -5.32 -3.54
C ASN A 453 21.81 -5.39 -2.02
N HIS A 454 21.74 -4.29 -1.29
CA HIS A 454 21.70 -4.28 0.16
C HIS A 454 20.26 -4.19 0.65
N LEU A 455 19.85 -5.17 1.45
CA LEU A 455 18.58 -5.18 2.13
C LEU A 455 18.76 -4.80 3.59
N SER A 456 17.89 -3.93 4.10
CA SER A 456 17.78 -3.63 5.53
C SER A 456 16.46 -4.16 6.07
N ILE A 457 16.51 -4.79 7.24
CA ILE A 457 15.36 -5.27 7.99
C ILE A 457 15.34 -4.49 9.31
N LYS A 458 14.29 -3.73 9.56
CA LYS A 458 14.08 -2.89 10.75
C LYS A 458 12.75 -3.25 11.41
N PRO A 459 12.67 -4.35 12.18
CA PRO A 459 11.41 -4.86 12.70
C PRO A 459 10.77 -3.91 13.71
N LEU A 460 9.46 -3.70 13.58
CA LEU A 460 8.62 -3.04 14.58
C LEU A 460 7.79 -4.07 15.41
N VAL A 461 8.23 -5.32 15.40
CA VAL A 461 7.70 -6.41 16.22
C VAL A 461 7.90 -6.11 17.72
N PRO A 462 6.91 -6.38 18.59
CA PRO A 462 7.05 -6.19 20.03
C PRO A 462 7.99 -7.25 20.65
N ASP A 463 8.64 -6.90 21.76
CA ASP A 463 9.57 -7.81 22.48
C ASP A 463 8.89 -9.07 23.06
N THR A 464 7.57 -9.08 23.12
CA THR A 464 6.76 -10.21 23.59
C THR A 464 6.65 -11.35 22.57
N TRP A 465 7.01 -11.13 21.31
CA TRP A 465 6.98 -12.19 20.31
C TRP A 465 8.20 -13.09 20.43
N ASP A 466 7.98 -14.36 20.74
CA ASP A 466 9.06 -15.36 20.77
C ASP A 466 9.46 -15.87 19.38
N TRP A 467 8.61 -15.68 18.37
CA TRP A 467 8.86 -16.13 17.00
C TRP A 467 8.02 -15.37 15.97
N PHE A 468 8.48 -15.34 14.71
CA PHE A 468 7.67 -15.07 13.51
C PHE A 468 8.41 -15.60 12.28
N CYS A 469 7.71 -15.79 11.17
CA CYS A 469 8.33 -16.07 9.88
C CYS A 469 7.54 -15.42 8.75
N LEU A 470 8.24 -14.64 7.92
CA LEU A 470 7.80 -14.21 6.60
C LEU A 470 8.61 -15.00 5.57
N ASP A 471 7.93 -15.80 4.75
CA ASP A 471 8.55 -16.73 3.82
C ASP A 471 8.02 -16.56 2.40
N ASN A 472 8.74 -17.10 1.42
CA ASN A 472 8.33 -17.12 0.02
C ASN A 472 8.13 -15.72 -0.61
N LEU A 473 8.78 -14.68 -0.07
CA LEU A 473 8.73 -13.31 -0.58
C LEU A 473 9.65 -13.16 -1.79
N VAL A 474 9.18 -12.60 -2.91
CA VAL A 474 10.05 -12.26 -4.04
C VAL A 474 10.56 -10.83 -3.91
N TYR A 475 11.87 -10.67 -3.94
CA TYR A 475 12.54 -9.38 -3.90
C TYR A 475 13.80 -9.43 -4.77
N HIS A 476 13.92 -8.50 -5.71
CA HIS A 476 15.04 -8.42 -6.68
C HIS A 476 15.25 -9.75 -7.44
N GLY A 477 14.16 -10.45 -7.77
CA GLY A 477 14.19 -11.76 -8.46
C GLY A 477 14.63 -12.95 -7.60
N ARG A 478 14.89 -12.74 -6.30
CA ARG A 478 15.28 -13.78 -5.34
C ARG A 478 14.13 -14.09 -4.39
N THR A 479 14.13 -15.29 -3.81
CA THR A 479 13.15 -15.67 -2.79
C THR A 479 13.75 -15.45 -1.40
N LEU A 480 13.09 -14.63 -0.59
CA LEU A 480 13.53 -14.28 0.76
C LEU A 480 12.71 -15.01 1.82
N THR A 481 13.38 -15.35 2.92
CA THR A 481 12.75 -15.74 4.18
C THR A 481 13.35 -14.90 5.30
N VAL A 482 12.51 -14.21 6.07
CA VAL A 482 12.88 -13.49 7.29
C VAL A 482 12.19 -14.17 8.46
N LEU A 483 12.96 -14.66 9.43
CA LEU A 483 12.38 -15.27 10.63
C LEU A 483 13.04 -14.77 11.89
N TRP A 484 12.26 -14.73 12.95
CA TRP A 484 12.72 -14.61 14.32
C TRP A 484 12.36 -15.89 15.06
N ASP A 485 13.32 -16.47 15.77
CA ASP A 485 13.08 -17.57 16.70
C ASP A 485 13.96 -17.39 17.93
N LYS A 486 13.37 -16.95 19.03
CA LYS A 486 14.08 -16.68 20.29
C LYS A 486 14.79 -17.92 20.84
N THR A 487 14.21 -19.10 20.63
CA THR A 487 14.70 -20.37 21.20
C THR A 487 15.41 -21.25 20.18
N GLY A 488 15.18 -21.01 18.89
CA GLY A 488 15.63 -21.83 17.76
C GLY A 488 14.81 -23.12 17.57
N LYS A 489 13.77 -23.34 18.36
CA LYS A 489 12.97 -24.58 18.37
C LYS A 489 11.74 -24.53 17.47
N LYS A 490 11.17 -23.35 17.20
CA LYS A 490 9.92 -23.21 16.42
C LYS A 490 10.15 -23.61 14.96
N TYR A 491 11.26 -23.17 14.36
CA TYR A 491 11.56 -23.43 12.95
C TYR A 491 12.74 -24.39 12.73
N GLY A 492 13.53 -24.69 13.77
CA GLY A 492 14.74 -25.52 13.64
C GLY A 492 15.81 -24.90 12.73
N LYS A 493 15.77 -23.57 12.54
CA LYS A 493 16.70 -22.82 11.67
C LYS A 493 17.72 -21.99 12.45
N GLY A 494 17.87 -22.22 13.75
CA GLY A 494 18.76 -21.48 14.65
C GLY A 494 18.06 -20.37 15.43
N LYS A 495 18.76 -19.80 16.41
CA LYS A 495 18.26 -18.74 17.28
C LYS A 495 18.46 -17.35 16.66
N GLY A 496 17.54 -16.42 16.94
CA GLY A 496 17.66 -15.01 16.61
C GLY A 496 16.87 -14.58 15.37
N LEU A 497 17.14 -13.37 14.89
CA LEU A 497 16.60 -12.82 13.64
C LEU A 497 17.50 -13.30 12.50
N ILE A 498 16.93 -13.93 11.48
CA ILE A 498 17.71 -14.57 10.41
C ILE A 498 17.08 -14.22 9.06
N LEU A 499 17.95 -13.85 8.12
CA LEU A 499 17.59 -13.63 6.72
C LEU A 499 18.18 -14.75 5.86
N PHE A 500 17.31 -15.36 5.04
CA PHE A 500 17.68 -16.30 3.99
C PHE A 500 17.38 -15.71 2.62
N VAL A 501 18.26 -16.00 1.66
CA VAL A 501 18.09 -15.73 0.22
C VAL A 501 18.22 -17.06 -0.50
N ASP A 502 17.18 -17.46 -1.21
CA ASP A 502 17.08 -18.76 -1.90
C ASP A 502 17.47 -19.94 -0.98
N GLY A 503 16.97 -19.92 0.26
CA GLY A 503 17.22 -20.93 1.27
C GLY A 503 18.61 -20.89 1.93
N LYS A 504 19.51 -19.98 1.51
CA LYS A 504 20.83 -19.80 2.12
C LYS A 504 20.81 -18.67 3.14
N ARG A 505 21.30 -18.92 4.34
CA ARG A 505 21.44 -17.88 5.37
C ARG A 505 22.47 -16.84 4.91
N VAL A 506 22.07 -15.57 4.83
CA VAL A 506 22.97 -14.46 4.44
C VAL A 506 23.25 -13.50 5.58
N ALA A 507 22.39 -13.45 6.60
CA ALA A 507 22.61 -12.64 7.80
C ALA A 507 21.85 -13.19 9.01
N SER A 508 22.34 -12.86 10.20
CA SER A 508 21.68 -13.18 11.47
C SER A 508 22.01 -12.16 12.56
N GLY A 509 21.04 -11.85 13.42
CA GLY A 509 21.19 -11.03 14.62
C GLY A 509 20.67 -11.76 15.86
N LYS A 510 21.32 -11.56 17.01
CA LYS A 510 20.93 -12.21 18.28
C LYS A 510 19.65 -11.63 18.90
N SER A 511 19.25 -10.43 18.49
CA SER A 511 18.10 -9.69 19.00
C SER A 511 17.23 -9.15 17.86
N LEU A 512 16.01 -8.71 18.18
CA LEU A 512 15.11 -7.98 17.28
C LEU A 512 15.58 -6.53 17.10
N GLY A 513 16.68 -6.38 16.37
CA GLY A 513 17.24 -5.10 15.94
C GLY A 513 17.40 -5.02 14.43
N GLU A 514 18.03 -3.95 13.95
CA GLU A 514 18.33 -3.79 12.53
C GLU A 514 19.26 -4.91 12.02
N LEU A 515 18.90 -5.50 10.88
CA LEU A 515 19.71 -6.50 10.19
C LEU A 515 19.92 -6.06 8.75
N THR A 516 21.18 -5.95 8.34
CA THR A 516 21.55 -5.58 6.96
C THR A 516 22.31 -6.71 6.28
N ALA A 517 22.00 -6.98 5.02
CA ALA A 517 22.69 -8.00 4.24
C ALA A 517 22.79 -7.63 2.76
N LYS A 518 23.82 -8.16 2.11
CA LYS A 518 23.86 -8.28 0.64
C LYS A 518 23.01 -9.49 0.23
N ILE A 519 22.23 -9.35 -0.84
CA ILE A 519 21.26 -10.38 -1.29
C ILE A 519 21.58 -11.01 -2.66
N ASN A 520 22.76 -10.72 -3.21
CA ASN A 520 23.24 -11.26 -4.48
C ASN A 520 23.82 -12.68 -4.37
#